data_AF-A0ABD2NPG7-F1
#
_entry.id   AF-A0ABD2NPG7-F1
#
_cell.length_a   1.000
_cell.length_b   1.000
_cell.length_c   1.000
_cell.angle_alpha   90.00
_cell.angle_beta   90.00
_cell.angle_gamma   90.00
#
_symmetry.space_group_name_H-M   'P 1'
#
loop_
_entity.id
_entity.type
_entity.pdbx_description
1 polymer ?
#
loop_
_entity_poly.entity_id
_entity_poly.type
_entity_poly.pdbx_seq_one_letter_code
_entity_poly.pdbx_strand_id
1 'polypeptide(L)'
;IGVLAQVPPTFSYRESFKNYKILTLPCAYILLLLVNSYKHKSSNFQHLHDHSTRIRGGTRMYNMIPDSLKKLDLNPFKNRMKNFLMITGLYSVNEYFCHKF
;
A
#
# COMPACT_ATOMS: atom_id res chain seq x y z
N ILE A 1 -21.13 -0.98 -6.33
CA ILE A 1 -20.23 -0.59 -7.45
C ILE A 1 -20.54 -1.43 -8.70
N GLY A 2 -20.48 -2.76 -8.67
CA GLY A 2 -20.81 -3.61 -9.84
C GLY A 2 -22.22 -3.43 -10.42
N VAL A 3 -23.24 -3.38 -9.56
CA VAL A 3 -24.65 -3.17 -9.99
C VAL A 3 -24.87 -1.77 -10.58
N LEU A 4 -24.13 -0.76 -10.13
CA LEU A 4 -24.28 0.63 -10.58
C LEU A 4 -23.61 0.91 -11.92
N ALA A 5 -22.61 0.11 -12.30
CA ALA A 5 -21.82 0.32 -13.52
C ALA A 5 -22.19 -0.64 -14.66
N GLN A 6 -23.24 -1.46 -14.51
CA GLN A 6 -23.72 -2.44 -15.52
C GLN A 6 -22.59 -3.31 -16.12
N VAL A 7 -21.59 -3.65 -15.31
CA VAL A 7 -20.38 -4.30 -15.80
C VAL A 7 -20.58 -5.82 -15.85
N PRO A 8 -20.22 -6.51 -16.95
CA PRO A 8 -20.30 -7.96 -17.05
C PRO A 8 -19.55 -8.68 -15.91
N PRO A 9 -20.00 -9.88 -15.49
CA PRO A 9 -19.44 -10.60 -14.34
C PRO A 9 -17.94 -10.97 -14.47
N THR A 10 -17.37 -10.89 -15.67
CA THR A 10 -15.96 -11.18 -15.96
C THR A 10 -15.05 -9.95 -16.00
N PHE A 11 -15.59 -8.74 -15.78
CA PHE A 11 -14.76 -7.54 -15.79
C PHE A 11 -13.85 -7.48 -14.58
N SER A 12 -12.55 -7.35 -14.85
CA SER A 12 -11.59 -6.93 -13.85
C SER A 12 -11.93 -5.50 -13.43
N TYR A 13 -12.35 -5.32 -12.18
CA TYR A 13 -12.57 -3.98 -11.62
C TYR A 13 -11.29 -3.12 -11.60
N ARG A 14 -10.12 -3.68 -11.95
CA ARG A 14 -8.80 -3.04 -11.84
C ARG A 14 -8.73 -1.77 -12.68
N GLU A 15 -9.11 -1.85 -13.95
CA GLU A 15 -9.20 -0.72 -14.85
C GLU A 15 -10.21 0.30 -14.36
N SER A 16 -11.35 -0.14 -13.81
CA SER A 16 -12.35 0.76 -13.23
C SER A 16 -11.79 1.52 -12.03
N PHE A 17 -11.12 0.86 -11.07
CA PHE A 17 -10.51 1.55 -9.92
C PHE A 17 -9.42 2.55 -10.34
N LYS A 18 -8.62 2.22 -11.37
CA LYS A 18 -7.65 3.14 -11.97
C LYS A 18 -8.35 4.36 -12.58
N ASN A 19 -9.37 4.13 -13.40
CA ASN A 19 -10.13 5.20 -14.08
C ASN A 19 -10.86 6.12 -13.11
N TYR A 20 -11.44 5.57 -12.03
CA TYR A 20 -12.11 6.36 -11.01
C TYR A 20 -11.16 6.98 -9.97
N LYS A 21 -9.84 6.74 -10.07
CA LYS A 21 -8.85 7.19 -9.07
C LYS A 21 -9.20 6.73 -7.65
N ILE A 22 -9.81 5.54 -7.53
CA ILE A 22 -10.24 4.97 -6.26
C ILE A 22 -9.16 4.00 -5.78
N LEU A 23 -8.74 4.16 -4.52
CA LEU A 23 -7.83 3.23 -3.87
C LEU A 23 -8.58 1.93 -3.57
N THR A 24 -8.07 0.80 -4.07
CA THR A 24 -8.60 -0.52 -3.67
C THR A 24 -8.38 -0.73 -2.17
N LEU A 25 -9.22 -1.55 -1.54
CA LEU A 25 -9.10 -1.92 -0.12
C LEU A 25 -7.67 -2.38 0.27
N PRO A 26 -7.01 -3.25 -0.53
CA PRO A 26 -5.64 -3.68 -0.28
C PRO A 26 -4.63 -2.53 -0.38
N CYS A 27 -4.79 -1.63 -1.36
CA CYS A 27 -3.95 -0.44 -1.48
C CYS A 27 -4.11 0.50 -0.27
N ALA A 28 -5.34 0.70 0.21
CA ALA A 28 -5.59 1.50 1.41
C ALA A 28 -4.94 0.90 2.66
N TYR A 29 -5.01 -0.43 2.79
CA TYR A 29 -4.37 -1.15 3.88
C TYR A 29 -2.83 -1.03 3.82
N ILE A 30 -2.22 -1.20 2.64
CA ILE A 30 -0.77 -1.04 2.46
C ILE A 30 -0.34 0.41 2.79
N LEU A 31 -1.08 1.41 2.31
CA LEU A 31 -0.77 2.82 2.60
C LEU A 31 -0.82 3.11 4.10
N LEU A 32 -1.82 2.56 4.80
CA LEU A 32 -1.94 2.69 6.26
C LEU A 32 -0.72 2.11 6.96
N LEU A 33 -0.29 0.90 6.59
CA LEU A 33 0.89 0.26 7.16
C LEU A 33 2.16 1.08 6.93
N LEU A 34 2.35 1.58 5.71
CA LEU A 34 3.51 2.40 5.35
C LEU A 34 3.56 3.72 6.12
N VAL A 35 2.43 4.42 6.23
CA VAL A 35 2.33 5.67 7.00
C VAL A 35 2.59 5.42 8.48
N ASN A 36 2.08 4.31 9.01
CA ASN A 36 2.29 3.93 10.41
C ASN A 36 3.78 3.62 10.68
N SER A 37 4.43 2.86 9.81
CA SER A 37 5.87 2.54 9.90
C SER A 37 6.75 3.78 9.71
N TYR A 38 6.35 4.73 8.85
CA TYR A 38 7.05 6.00 8.71
C TYR A 38 6.94 6.86 9.99
N LYS A 39 5.74 6.95 10.59
CA LYS A 39 5.51 7.72 11.82
C LYS A 39 6.27 7.13 13.00
N HIS A 40 6.25 5.80 13.13
CA HIS A 40 7.04 5.06 14.11
C HIS A 40 8.41 4.71 13.53
N LYS A 41 9.13 5.72 12.99
CA LYS A 41 10.44 5.63 12.32
C LYS A 41 11.27 4.49 12.90
N SER A 42 11.15 3.31 12.28
CA SER A 42 11.91 2.12 12.60
C SER A 42 12.36 2.06 14.07
N SER A 43 11.43 1.98 15.03
CA SER A 43 11.84 1.44 16.33
C SER A 43 12.50 0.10 16.00
N ASN A 44 13.75 -0.10 16.38
CA ASN A 44 14.48 -1.34 16.09
C ASN A 44 13.70 -2.52 16.68
N PHE A 45 12.81 -3.11 15.89
CA PHE A 45 11.93 -4.19 16.32
C PHE A 45 12.63 -5.55 16.25
N GLN A 46 13.96 -5.58 16.38
CA GLN A 46 14.72 -6.81 16.60
C GLN A 46 14.22 -7.56 17.85
N HIS A 47 13.57 -6.85 18.79
CA HIS A 47 13.10 -7.40 20.06
C HIS A 47 11.57 -7.51 20.24
N LEU A 48 10.77 -7.29 19.20
CA LEU A 48 9.32 -7.46 19.29
C LEU A 48 8.94 -8.88 18.85
N HIS A 49 9.07 -9.81 19.81
CA HIS A 49 8.54 -11.18 19.77
C HIS A 49 7.01 -11.23 19.83
N ASP A 50 6.33 -10.20 19.36
CA ASP A 50 4.87 -10.18 19.30
C ASP A 50 4.40 -10.59 17.90
N HIS A 51 3.48 -11.55 17.87
CA HIS A 51 2.91 -12.15 16.66
C HIS A 51 2.00 -11.22 15.87
N SER A 52 1.99 -9.91 16.17
CA SER A 52 1.24 -8.90 15.42
C SER A 52 1.72 -8.82 13.96
N THR A 53 1.08 -9.63 13.10
CA THR A 53 1.26 -9.70 11.64
C THR A 53 1.20 -8.34 10.96
N ARG A 54 0.46 -7.39 11.54
CA ARG A 54 0.36 -5.99 11.09
C ARG A 54 1.69 -5.23 11.19
N ILE A 55 2.41 -5.39 12.29
CA ILE A 55 3.67 -4.67 12.55
C ILE A 55 4.79 -5.23 11.67
N ARG A 56 4.92 -6.57 11.62
CA ARG A 56 5.91 -7.24 10.75
C ARG A 56 5.67 -6.94 9.27
N GLY A 57 4.41 -6.91 8.84
CA GLY A 57 4.02 -6.55 7.48
C GLY A 57 4.43 -5.14 7.09
N GLY A 58 4.11 -4.14 7.92
CA GLY A 58 4.43 -2.74 7.66
C GLY A 58 5.93 -2.46 7.58
N THR A 59 6.72 -3.00 8.51
CA THR A 59 8.19 -2.83 8.51
C THR A 59 8.83 -3.45 7.27
N ARG A 60 8.40 -4.66 6.88
CA ARG A 60 8.90 -5.31 5.66
C ARG A 60 8.58 -4.49 4.41
N MET A 61 7.36 -3.97 4.32
CA MET A 61 6.96 -3.10 3.21
C MET A 61 7.75 -1.79 3.16
N TYR A 62 7.99 -1.18 4.33
CA TYR A 62 8.76 0.05 4.45
C TYR A 62 10.22 -0.15 4.04
N ASN A 63 10.83 -1.28 4.43
CA ASN A 63 12.22 -1.60 4.08
C ASN A 63 12.43 -1.77 2.57
N MET A 64 11.40 -2.19 1.82
CA MET A 64 11.46 -2.35 0.36
C MET A 64 11.34 -1.02 -0.40
N ILE A 65 11.04 0.08 0.29
CA ILE A 65 10.99 1.41 -0.32
C ILE A 65 12.43 1.97 -0.42
N PRO A 66 12.81 2.60 -1.54
CA PRO A 66 14.11 3.23 -1.68
C PRO A 66 14.30 4.38 -0.66
N ASP A 67 15.54 4.56 -0.17
CA ASP A 67 15.85 5.56 0.85
C ASP A 67 15.59 7.00 0.39
N SER A 68 15.59 7.23 -0.93
CA SER A 68 15.19 8.52 -1.52
C SER A 68 13.74 8.89 -1.19
N LEU A 69 12.84 7.92 -1.09
CA LEU A 69 11.45 8.13 -0.69
C LEU A 69 11.28 8.18 0.83
N LYS A 70 12.08 7.42 1.59
CA LYS A 70 12.07 7.45 3.06
C LYS A 70 12.55 8.79 3.64
N LYS A 71 13.43 9.48 2.93
CA LYS A 71 13.95 10.80 3.31
C LYS A 71 12.96 11.95 3.11
N LEU A 72 11.86 11.73 2.39
CA LEU A 72 10.80 12.73 2.22
C LEU A 72 10.04 12.94 3.53
N ASP A 73 9.48 14.13 3.73
CA ASP A 73 8.52 14.41 4.80
C ASP A 73 7.25 13.55 4.69
N LEU A 74 6.50 13.42 5.79
CA LEU A 74 5.32 12.55 5.91
C LEU A 74 4.28 12.80 4.81
N ASN A 75 3.99 14.08 4.52
CA ASN A 75 2.98 14.47 3.54
C ASN A 75 3.40 14.14 2.09
N PRO A 76 4.59 14.54 1.60
CA PRO A 76 5.05 14.15 0.27
C PRO A 76 5.24 12.63 0.13
N PHE A 77 5.70 11.95 1.18
CA PHE A 77 5.78 10.49 1.21
C PHE A 77 4.40 9.85 1.02
N LYS A 78 3.42 10.23 1.85
CA LYS A 78 2.04 9.70 1.79
C LYS A 78 1.41 9.94 0.42
N ASN A 79 1.58 11.14 -0.16
CA ASN A 79 1.02 11.45 -1.48
C ASN A 79 1.67 10.64 -2.59
N ARG A 80 3.01 10.48 -2.60
CA ARG A 80 3.70 9.62 -3.57
C ARG A 80 3.26 8.17 -3.47
N MET A 81 3.23 7.61 -2.25
CA MET A 81 2.81 6.23 -2.04
C MET A 81 1.35 6.01 -2.42
N LYS A 82 0.46 6.95 -2.08
CA LYS A 82 -0.94 6.91 -2.49
C LYS A 82 -1.10 6.89 -4.00
N ASN A 83 -0.39 7.77 -4.72
CA ASN A 83 -0.45 7.83 -6.17
C ASN A 83 0.12 6.56 -6.82
N PHE A 84 1.24 6.05 -6.32
CA PHE A 84 1.80 4.78 -6.78
C PHE A 84 0.79 3.63 -6.63
N LEU A 85 0.23 3.46 -5.43
CA LEU A 85 -0.73 2.39 -5.15
C LEU A 85 -2.01 2.53 -6.01
N MET A 86 -2.45 3.76 -6.27
CA MET A 86 -3.60 4.06 -7.13
C MET A 86 -3.34 3.67 -8.60
N ILE A 87 -2.16 4.00 -9.14
CA ILE A 87 -1.80 3.68 -10.53
C ILE A 87 -1.58 2.18 -10.70
N THR A 88 -0.91 1.54 -9.75
CA THR A 88 -0.63 0.09 -9.80
C THR A 88 -1.93 -0.71 -9.64
N GLY A 89 -2.85 -0.25 -8.79
CA GLY A 89 -4.16 -0.88 -8.59
C GLY A 89 -4.04 -2.29 -8.02
N LEU A 90 -3.33 -2.44 -6.91
CA LEU A 90 -3.06 -3.74 -6.26
C LEU A 90 -4.31 -4.30 -5.57
N TYR A 91 -4.52 -5.60 -5.68
CA TYR A 91 -5.61 -6.38 -5.07
C TYR A 91 -5.15 -7.30 -3.95
N SER A 92 -3.85 -7.40 -3.71
CA SER A 92 -3.33 -8.08 -2.54
C SER A 92 -2.02 -7.49 -2.06
N VAL A 93 -1.70 -7.78 -0.80
CA VAL A 93 -0.39 -7.50 -0.21
C VAL A 93 0.74 -8.27 -0.94
N ASN A 94 0.45 -9.44 -1.50
CA ASN A 94 1.44 -10.24 -2.19
C ASN A 94 1.86 -9.59 -3.52
N GLU A 95 0.92 -8.96 -4.23
CA GLU A 95 1.22 -8.19 -5.44
C GLU A 95 2.14 -7.00 -5.14
N TYR A 96 2.02 -6.37 -3.96
CA TYR A 96 2.97 -5.35 -3.51
C TYR A 96 4.38 -5.91 -3.35
N PHE A 97 4.51 -7.11 -2.77
CA PHE A 97 5.82 -7.76 -2.61
C PHE A 97 6.45 -8.24 -3.92
N CYS A 98 5.62 -8.61 -4.92
CA CYS A 98 6.10 -8.95 -6.26
C CYS A 98 6.48 -7.71 -7.08
N HIS A 99 5.85 -6.56 -6.84
CA HIS A 99 6.24 -5.29 -7.43
C HIS A 99 7.54 -4.78 -6.78
N LYS A 100 8.66 -5.01 -7.45
CA LYS A 100 9.93 -4.36 -7.08
C LYS A 100 9.87 -2.87 -7.45
N PHE A 101 10.31 -2.02 -6.52
CA PHE A 101 10.52 -0.58 -6.69
C PHE A 101 11.77 -0.28 -7.51
#